data_AF-A0A348MJR0-F1
#
_entry.id   AF-A0A348MJR0-F1
#
_cell.length_a   1.000
_cell.length_b   1.000
_cell.length_c   1.000
_cell.angle_alpha   90.00
_cell.angle_beta   90.00
_cell.angle_gamma   90.00
#
_symmetry.space_group_name_H-M   'P 1'
#
loop_
_entity.id
_entity.type
_entity.pdbx_description
1 polymer ?
#
loop_
_entity_poly.entity_id
_entity_poly.type
_entity_poly.pdbx_seq_one_letter_code
_entity_poly.pdbx_strand_id
1 'polypeptide(L)'
;IDYFPTSKYFEEALFYLGKTYLFQQDTNIAISIFQQVVAKNGDFQNDAIKEITNIYIEKKEYDKADTLVENITGKAKNDPLNIFIKGKIKYLKNDYQNALRNFSKIKLKSLPKEYIFDYYRYIISSYIELGDLKNSEKYVNRAIDIFQNHSKRNSFYFLKAQIFEKKKEYEKSISLIDEIVSGRDKFLLDSLLFMKGYIYEKYLNDLKNAEKSYRMIVENQQNSPLYYQAEAKSKSIQILLSLKDENSELTEEEKAKNRFVLSEIEYFFLGRTEDAISGYKTIVDSFPSSYYSPKSLFALSYIYLKEYKDTLKSLEFLERIVKDYQTTEFYTDALKRIGELKSD
;
A
#
# COMPACT_ATOMS: atom_id res chain seq x y z
N ILE A 1 -22.05 32.89 21.54
CA ILE A 1 -21.92 31.82 22.55
C ILE A 1 -21.88 32.43 23.95
N ASP A 2 -21.06 33.46 24.18
CA ASP A 2 -20.87 34.06 25.51
C ASP A 2 -22.09 34.78 26.11
N TYR A 3 -23.00 35.27 25.26
CA TYR A 3 -24.16 36.06 25.72
C TYR A 3 -25.41 35.23 26.03
N PHE A 4 -25.50 33.98 25.55
CA PHE A 4 -26.71 33.14 25.69
C PHE A 4 -26.41 31.66 25.99
N PRO A 5 -25.78 31.36 27.15
CA PRO A 5 -25.30 30.01 27.50
C PRO A 5 -26.41 28.97 27.75
N THR A 6 -27.65 29.42 27.97
CA THR A 6 -28.83 28.56 28.20
C THR A 6 -29.69 28.40 26.95
N SER A 7 -29.27 28.98 25.81
CA SER A 7 -30.01 28.88 24.55
C SER A 7 -30.09 27.42 24.10
N LYS A 8 -31.25 27.00 23.58
CA LYS A 8 -31.41 25.68 22.95
C LYS A 8 -30.48 25.48 21.74
N TYR A 9 -30.00 26.57 21.15
CA TYR A 9 -29.06 26.56 20.03
C TYR A 9 -27.59 26.60 20.48
N PHE A 10 -27.32 26.59 21.79
CA PHE A 10 -25.96 26.75 22.30
C PHE A 10 -25.05 25.60 21.87
N GLU A 11 -25.52 24.36 21.99
CA GLU A 11 -24.77 23.17 21.58
C GLU A 11 -24.52 23.17 20.06
N GLU A 12 -25.56 23.47 19.27
CA GLU A 12 -25.48 23.59 17.82
C GLU A 12 -24.46 24.67 17.40
N ALA A 13 -24.51 25.85 18.01
CA ALA A 13 -23.58 26.94 17.74
C ALA A 13 -22.14 26.57 18.06
N LEU A 14 -21.90 25.86 19.17
CA LEU A 14 -20.57 25.34 19.50
C LEU A 14 -20.09 24.31 18.47
N PHE A 15 -20.97 23.40 18.05
CA PHE A 15 -20.62 22.40 17.05
C PHE A 15 -20.18 23.06 15.73
N TYR A 16 -20.97 24.01 15.22
CA TYR A 16 -20.59 24.72 14.00
C TYR A 16 -19.36 25.62 14.16
N LEU A 17 -19.15 26.22 15.33
CA LEU A 17 -17.91 26.95 15.61
C LEU A 17 -16.69 26.02 15.54
N GLY A 18 -16.79 24.80 16.10
CA GLY A 18 -15.75 23.78 15.99
C GLY A 18 -15.47 23.42 14.52
N LYS A 19 -16.53 23.27 13.71
CA LYS A 19 -16.39 23.04 12.25
C LYS A 19 -15.72 24.22 11.54
N THR A 20 -16.00 25.46 11.92
CA THR A 20 -15.35 26.66 11.35
C THR A 20 -13.85 26.65 11.62
N TYR A 21 -13.42 26.39 12.87
CA TYR A 21 -11.98 26.30 13.17
C TYR A 21 -11.32 25.11 12.49
N LEU A 22 -12.02 23.99 12.34
CA LEU A 22 -11.50 22.85 11.59
C LEU A 22 -11.28 23.22 10.11
N PHE A 23 -12.19 23.97 9.51
CA PHE A 23 -12.04 24.48 8.14
C PHE A 23 -10.87 25.46 8.00
N GLN A 24 -10.58 26.24 9.05
CA GLN A 24 -9.41 27.12 9.14
C GLN A 24 -8.10 26.39 9.44
N GLN A 25 -8.14 25.06 9.60
CA GLN A 25 -7.01 24.19 9.99
C GLN A 25 -6.52 24.41 11.43
N ASP A 26 -7.23 25.22 12.24
CA ASP A 26 -6.99 25.46 13.66
C ASP A 26 -7.46 24.29 14.52
N THR A 27 -6.82 23.15 14.29
CA THR A 27 -7.28 21.83 14.73
C THR A 27 -7.35 21.73 16.26
N ASN A 28 -6.41 22.34 16.98
CA ASN A 28 -6.39 22.28 18.45
C ASN A 28 -7.55 23.08 19.05
N ILE A 29 -7.91 24.21 18.44
CA ILE A 29 -9.06 25.03 18.85
C ILE A 29 -10.34 24.27 18.55
N ALA A 30 -10.44 23.67 17.35
CA ALA A 30 -11.58 22.84 16.97
C ALA A 30 -11.81 21.68 17.97
N ILE A 31 -10.76 20.95 18.35
CA ILE A 31 -10.85 19.87 19.36
C ILE A 31 -11.39 20.41 20.69
N SER A 32 -10.84 21.53 21.19
CA SER A 32 -11.28 22.13 22.46
C SER A 32 -12.77 22.50 22.43
N ILE A 33 -13.23 23.06 21.31
CA ILE A 33 -14.65 23.43 21.13
C ILE A 33 -15.53 22.18 21.02
N PHE A 34 -15.12 21.18 20.26
CA PHE A 34 -15.87 19.92 20.20
C PHE A 34 -15.93 19.20 21.55
N GLN A 35 -14.87 19.26 22.37
CA GLN A 35 -14.90 18.70 23.74
C GLN A 35 -15.96 19.39 24.61
N GLN A 36 -16.17 20.69 24.42
CA GLN A 36 -17.27 21.40 25.08
C GLN A 36 -18.65 20.90 24.60
N VAL A 37 -18.80 20.60 23.31
CA VAL A 37 -20.03 19.98 22.76
C VAL A 37 -20.25 18.60 23.39
N VAL A 38 -19.21 17.75 23.44
CA VAL A 38 -19.30 16.41 24.04
C VAL A 38 -19.74 16.46 25.50
N ALA A 39 -19.28 17.46 26.26
CA ALA A 39 -19.64 17.65 27.66
C ALA A 39 -21.13 18.03 27.87
N LYS A 40 -21.84 18.51 26.84
CA LYS A 40 -23.27 18.85 26.94
C LYS A 40 -24.19 17.65 26.90
N ASN A 41 -23.73 16.48 26.43
CA ASN A 41 -24.54 15.27 26.30
C ASN A 41 -25.86 15.48 25.53
N GLY A 42 -25.87 16.36 24.52
CA GLY A 42 -27.04 16.66 23.71
C GLY A 42 -26.96 16.05 22.31
N ASP A 43 -27.71 16.63 21.37
CA ASP A 43 -27.97 16.04 20.05
C ASP A 43 -26.71 16.01 19.16
N PHE A 44 -25.76 16.92 19.39
CA PHE A 44 -24.51 17.02 18.61
C PHE A 44 -23.35 16.26 19.25
N GLN A 45 -23.55 15.60 20.39
CA GLN A 45 -22.49 14.87 21.10
C GLN A 45 -21.81 13.83 20.19
N ASN A 46 -22.58 13.00 19.49
CA ASN A 46 -22.04 11.94 18.64
C ASN A 46 -21.27 12.51 17.44
N ASP A 47 -21.77 13.59 16.85
CA ASP A 47 -21.07 14.28 15.76
C ASP A 47 -19.76 14.92 16.23
N ALA A 48 -19.73 15.55 17.40
CA ALA A 48 -18.51 16.10 17.97
C ALA A 48 -17.47 14.99 18.28
N ILE A 49 -17.89 13.86 18.86
CA ILE A 49 -17.03 12.70 19.08
C ILE A 49 -16.41 12.22 17.76
N LYS A 50 -17.23 12.11 16.71
CA LYS A 50 -16.79 11.71 15.37
C LYS A 50 -15.75 12.68 14.80
N GLU A 51 -15.98 13.99 14.88
CA GLU A 51 -15.04 15.00 14.37
C GLU A 51 -13.69 14.94 15.10
N ILE A 52 -13.69 14.91 16.44
CA ILE A 52 -12.44 14.79 17.23
C ILE A 52 -11.72 13.48 16.87
N THR A 53 -12.47 12.38 16.76
CA THR A 53 -11.89 11.07 16.41
C THR A 53 -11.23 11.10 15.03
N ASN A 54 -11.88 11.69 14.03
CA ASN A 54 -11.33 11.80 12.68
C ASN A 54 -10.04 12.63 12.68
N ILE A 55 -10.01 13.73 13.43
CA ILE A 55 -8.80 14.55 13.60
C ILE A 55 -7.64 13.70 14.16
N TYR A 56 -7.87 12.92 15.22
CA TYR A 56 -6.83 12.06 15.78
C TYR A 56 -6.41 10.95 14.80
N ILE A 57 -7.33 10.37 14.04
CA ILE A 57 -7.04 9.35 13.02
C ILE A 57 -6.17 9.93 11.89
N GLU A 58 -6.47 11.14 11.41
CA GLU A 58 -5.69 11.83 10.37
C GLU A 58 -4.25 12.09 10.83
N LYS A 59 -4.08 12.47 12.10
CA LYS A 59 -2.76 12.62 12.73
C LYS A 59 -2.08 11.30 13.11
N LYS A 60 -2.72 10.15 12.85
CA LYS A 60 -2.30 8.80 13.28
C LYS A 60 -2.15 8.66 14.80
N GLU A 61 -2.80 9.52 15.58
CA GLU A 61 -2.81 9.49 17.05
C GLU A 61 -3.91 8.53 17.57
N TYR A 62 -3.82 7.26 17.18
CA TYR A 62 -4.89 6.27 17.43
C TYR A 62 -5.16 6.06 18.92
N ASP A 63 -4.18 6.20 19.79
CA ASP A 63 -4.36 6.05 21.24
C ASP A 63 -5.19 7.18 21.87
N LYS A 64 -5.07 8.41 21.35
CA LYS A 64 -5.92 9.53 21.79
C LYS A 64 -7.36 9.31 21.32
N ALA A 65 -7.55 8.85 20.08
CA ALA A 65 -8.86 8.47 19.56
C ALA A 65 -9.49 7.36 20.42
N ASP A 66 -8.73 6.32 20.74
CA ASP A 66 -9.16 5.18 21.56
C ASP A 66 -9.58 5.65 22.96
N THR A 67 -8.77 6.49 23.60
CA THR A 67 -9.07 7.05 24.93
C THR A 67 -10.35 7.88 24.91
N LEU A 68 -10.55 8.73 23.90
CA LEU A 68 -11.76 9.54 23.76
C LEU A 68 -13.00 8.65 23.70
N VAL A 69 -12.99 7.62 22.84
CA VAL A 69 -14.18 6.79 22.65
C VAL A 69 -14.41 5.84 23.82
N GLU A 70 -13.38 5.37 24.51
CA GLU A 70 -13.54 4.54 25.72
C GLU A 70 -14.16 5.31 26.89
N ASN A 71 -13.93 6.63 26.96
CA ASN A 71 -14.51 7.51 27.97
C ASN A 71 -15.96 7.94 27.67
N ILE A 72 -16.56 7.50 26.56
CA ILE A 72 -17.98 7.75 26.27
C ILE A 72 -18.86 7.02 27.29
N THR A 73 -19.75 7.75 27.93
CA THR A 73 -20.70 7.23 28.93
C THR A 73 -22.16 7.45 28.49
N GLY A 74 -23.12 7.00 29.30
CA GLY A 74 -24.55 7.25 29.08
C GLY A 74 -25.11 6.64 27.78
N LYS A 75 -26.06 7.35 27.14
CA LYS A 75 -26.73 6.89 25.91
C LYS A 75 -25.76 6.79 24.73
N ALA A 76 -24.82 7.73 24.62
CA ALA A 76 -23.82 7.76 23.54
C ALA A 76 -22.94 6.51 23.50
N LYS A 77 -22.69 5.84 24.64
CA LYS A 77 -21.89 4.61 24.70
C LYS A 77 -22.48 3.48 23.83
N ASN A 78 -23.81 3.42 23.75
CA ASN A 78 -24.53 2.39 23.01
C ASN A 78 -25.01 2.88 21.64
N ASP A 79 -24.63 4.09 21.24
CA ASP A 79 -24.96 4.62 19.93
C ASP A 79 -24.25 3.82 18.83
N PRO A 80 -24.96 3.35 17.78
CA PRO A 80 -24.37 2.57 16.69
C PRO A 80 -23.18 3.25 16.00
N LEU A 81 -23.20 4.58 15.86
CA LEU A 81 -22.10 5.34 15.27
C LEU A 81 -20.87 5.27 16.16
N ASN A 82 -21.02 5.48 17.48
CA ASN A 82 -19.90 5.42 18.41
C ASN A 82 -19.33 4.00 18.53
N ILE A 83 -20.16 2.96 18.50
CA ILE A 83 -19.70 1.57 18.46
C ILE A 83 -18.93 1.30 17.17
N PHE A 84 -19.41 1.79 16.03
CA PHE A 84 -18.70 1.70 14.75
C PHE A 84 -17.33 2.40 14.81
N ILE A 85 -17.27 3.61 15.35
CA ILE A 85 -16.04 4.37 15.51
C ILE A 85 -15.04 3.61 16.41
N LYS A 86 -15.49 3.04 17.53
CA LYS A 86 -14.66 2.15 18.37
C LYS A 86 -14.07 0.99 17.58
N GLY A 87 -14.90 0.28 16.82
CA GLY A 87 -14.45 -0.81 15.97
C GLY A 87 -13.41 -0.37 14.92
N LYS A 88 -13.65 0.78 14.27
CA LYS A 88 -12.71 1.39 13.30
C LYS A 88 -11.36 1.72 13.95
N ILE A 89 -11.34 2.31 15.15
CA ILE A 89 -10.08 2.62 15.85
C ILE A 89 -9.31 1.33 16.18
N LYS A 90 -9.98 0.31 16.72
CA LYS A 90 -9.32 -0.99 17.01
C LYS A 90 -8.75 -1.62 15.73
N TYR A 91 -9.48 -1.56 14.62
CA TYR A 91 -8.98 -2.00 13.32
C TYR A 91 -7.71 -1.25 12.90
N LEU A 92 -7.70 0.09 13.01
CA LEU A 92 -6.53 0.92 12.66
C LEU A 92 -5.32 0.67 13.57
N LYS A 93 -5.55 0.19 14.79
CA LYS A 93 -4.51 -0.29 15.72
C LYS A 93 -4.08 -1.74 15.47
N ASN A 94 -4.57 -2.37 14.38
CA ASN A 94 -4.39 -3.79 14.06
C ASN A 94 -4.95 -4.76 15.11
N ASP A 95 -5.82 -4.27 16.01
CA ASP A 95 -6.52 -5.08 17.00
C ASP A 95 -7.84 -5.58 16.40
N TYR A 96 -7.70 -6.49 15.43
CA TYR A 96 -8.83 -7.01 14.64
C TYR A 96 -9.84 -7.78 15.49
N GLN A 97 -9.39 -8.45 16.56
CA GLN A 97 -10.29 -9.17 17.47
C GLN A 97 -11.23 -8.22 18.19
N ASN A 98 -10.72 -7.13 18.77
CA ASN A 98 -11.59 -6.15 19.44
C ASN A 98 -12.37 -5.29 18.43
N ALA A 99 -11.86 -5.09 17.21
CA ALA A 99 -12.63 -4.49 16.13
C ALA A 99 -13.92 -5.29 15.85
N LEU A 100 -13.78 -6.61 15.61
CA LEU A 100 -14.91 -7.51 15.39
C LEU A 100 -15.88 -7.57 16.57
N ARG A 101 -15.36 -7.60 17.82
CA ARG A 101 -16.20 -7.56 19.04
C ARG A 101 -17.05 -6.30 19.13
N ASN A 102 -16.57 -5.16 18.62
CA ASN A 102 -17.37 -3.94 18.56
C ASN A 102 -18.35 -3.97 17.40
N PHE A 103 -17.91 -4.37 16.19
CA PHE A 103 -18.78 -4.48 15.04
C PHE A 103 -19.96 -5.44 15.27
N SER A 104 -19.75 -6.55 15.99
CA SER A 104 -20.81 -7.52 16.31
C SER A 104 -21.93 -6.96 17.20
N LYS A 105 -21.69 -5.85 17.90
CA LYS A 105 -22.71 -5.19 18.74
C LYS A 105 -23.64 -4.29 17.93
N ILE A 106 -23.30 -3.99 16.67
CA ILE A 106 -24.02 -3.04 15.84
C ILE A 106 -25.24 -3.73 15.21
N LYS A 107 -26.43 -3.22 15.50
CA LYS A 107 -27.62 -3.53 14.71
C LYS A 107 -27.57 -2.72 13.42
N LEU A 108 -27.28 -3.35 12.27
CA LEU A 108 -27.03 -2.61 11.01
C LEU A 108 -28.16 -1.65 10.59
N LYS A 109 -29.42 -1.95 10.91
CA LYS A 109 -30.56 -1.07 10.60
C LYS A 109 -30.53 0.27 11.34
N SER A 110 -29.81 0.36 12.45
CA SER A 110 -29.67 1.58 13.25
C SER A 110 -28.35 2.33 12.99
N LEU A 111 -27.45 1.78 12.16
CA LEU A 111 -26.26 2.50 11.73
C LEU A 111 -26.63 3.47 10.60
N PRO A 112 -26.18 4.75 10.63
CA PRO A 112 -26.47 5.66 9.53
C PRO A 112 -25.93 5.11 8.21
N LYS A 113 -26.71 5.28 7.13
CA LYS A 113 -26.55 4.55 5.86
C LYS A 113 -25.17 4.75 5.25
N GLU A 114 -24.62 5.95 5.38
CA GLU A 114 -23.31 6.33 4.88
C GLU A 114 -22.15 5.52 5.49
N TYR A 115 -22.31 4.96 6.69
CA TYR A 115 -21.28 4.13 7.35
C TYR A 115 -21.41 2.64 7.05
N ILE A 116 -22.51 2.19 6.43
CA ILE A 116 -22.74 0.77 6.19
C ILE A 116 -21.68 0.21 5.23
N PHE A 117 -21.28 0.98 4.21
CA PHE A 117 -20.22 0.56 3.28
C PHE A 117 -18.89 0.32 4.00
N ASP A 118 -18.46 1.29 4.81
CA ASP A 118 -17.22 1.18 5.58
C ASP A 118 -17.30 0.10 6.67
N TYR A 119 -18.45 -0.10 7.30
CA TYR A 119 -18.69 -1.22 8.20
C TYR A 119 -18.37 -2.56 7.53
N TYR A 120 -18.89 -2.80 6.32
CA TYR A 120 -18.58 -4.03 5.61
C TYR A 120 -17.10 -4.12 5.26
N ARG A 121 -16.47 -3.02 4.82
CA ARG A 121 -15.03 -3.02 4.54
C ARG A 121 -14.22 -3.42 5.76
N TYR A 122 -14.42 -2.75 6.90
CA TYR A 122 -13.64 -3.03 8.11
C TYR A 122 -13.89 -4.43 8.67
N ILE A 123 -15.13 -4.91 8.67
CA ILE A 123 -15.43 -6.25 9.20
C ILE A 123 -14.82 -7.35 8.31
N ILE A 124 -14.92 -7.22 6.98
CA ILE A 124 -14.34 -8.18 6.03
C ILE A 124 -12.82 -8.18 6.16
N SER A 125 -12.19 -7.01 6.14
CA SER A 125 -10.74 -6.89 6.30
C SER A 125 -10.28 -7.46 7.64
N SER A 126 -11.00 -7.20 8.75
CA SER A 126 -10.66 -7.78 10.05
C SER A 126 -10.67 -9.31 10.04
N TYR A 127 -11.66 -9.94 9.40
CA TYR A 127 -11.70 -11.40 9.27
C TYR A 127 -10.58 -11.92 8.34
N ILE A 128 -10.23 -11.21 7.26
CA ILE A 128 -9.10 -11.57 6.38
C ILE A 128 -7.79 -11.58 7.17
N GLU A 129 -7.51 -10.53 7.94
CA GLU A 129 -6.27 -10.42 8.71
C GLU A 129 -6.16 -11.46 9.83
N LEU A 130 -7.29 -11.89 10.40
CA LEU A 130 -7.34 -13.00 11.36
C LEU A 130 -7.30 -14.39 10.71
N GLY A 131 -7.32 -14.48 9.38
CA GLY A 131 -7.37 -15.75 8.66
C GLY A 131 -8.71 -16.49 8.75
N ASP A 132 -9.77 -15.84 9.24
CA ASP A 132 -11.13 -16.40 9.26
C ASP A 132 -11.80 -16.22 7.89
N LEU A 133 -11.29 -16.97 6.91
CA LEU A 133 -11.70 -16.86 5.51
C LEU A 133 -13.18 -17.23 5.31
N LYS A 134 -13.76 -18.06 6.19
CA LYS A 134 -15.17 -18.45 6.15
C LYS A 134 -16.08 -17.25 6.44
N ASN A 135 -15.81 -16.50 7.51
CA ASN A 135 -16.59 -15.31 7.81
C ASN A 135 -16.30 -14.18 6.81
N SER A 136 -15.04 -13.99 6.39
CA SER A 136 -14.70 -13.04 5.32
C SER A 136 -15.54 -13.26 4.06
N GLU A 137 -15.63 -14.51 3.60
CA GLU A 137 -16.39 -14.90 2.40
C GLU A 137 -17.91 -14.66 2.58
N LYS A 138 -18.45 -14.97 3.76
CA LYS A 138 -19.85 -14.70 4.09
C LYS A 138 -20.17 -13.19 4.02
N TYR A 139 -19.34 -12.35 4.64
CA TYR A 139 -19.58 -10.90 4.68
C TYR A 139 -19.33 -10.21 3.35
N VAL A 140 -18.32 -10.63 2.57
CA VAL A 140 -18.04 -10.04 1.26
C VAL A 140 -19.12 -10.35 0.23
N ASN A 141 -19.66 -11.58 0.22
CA ASN A 141 -20.75 -11.94 -0.68
C ASN A 141 -22.02 -11.13 -0.37
N ARG A 142 -22.30 -10.91 0.92
CA ARG A 142 -23.41 -10.04 1.35
C ARG A 142 -23.18 -8.57 0.96
N ALA A 143 -21.95 -8.08 1.07
CA ALA A 143 -21.62 -6.72 0.67
C ALA A 143 -21.78 -6.52 -0.85
N ILE A 144 -21.31 -7.46 -1.66
CA ILE A 144 -21.47 -7.41 -3.12
C ILE A 144 -22.95 -7.33 -3.53
N ASP A 145 -23.81 -8.12 -2.90
CA ASP A 145 -25.26 -8.10 -3.15
C ASP A 145 -25.89 -6.72 -2.81
N ILE A 146 -25.59 -6.20 -1.62
CA ILE A 146 -26.13 -4.91 -1.14
C ILE A 146 -25.63 -3.74 -2.01
N PHE A 147 -24.37 -3.77 -2.43
CA PHE A 147 -23.68 -2.65 -3.08
C PHE A 147 -23.46 -2.85 -4.57
N GLN A 148 -24.26 -3.72 -5.23
CA GLN A 148 -24.13 -4.02 -6.67
C GLN A 148 -24.14 -2.78 -7.58
N ASN A 149 -24.84 -1.70 -7.18
CA ASN A 149 -24.94 -0.44 -7.94
C ASN A 149 -24.11 0.70 -7.33
N HIS A 150 -23.28 0.42 -6.32
CA HIS A 150 -22.47 1.44 -5.66
C HIS A 150 -21.26 1.82 -6.50
N SER A 151 -20.91 3.11 -6.56
CA SER A 151 -19.77 3.61 -7.35
C SER A 151 -18.41 3.05 -6.94
N LYS A 152 -18.32 2.52 -5.71
CA LYS A 152 -17.14 1.86 -5.15
C LYS A 152 -17.28 0.34 -5.02
N ARG A 153 -18.21 -0.30 -5.73
CA ARG A 153 -18.50 -1.74 -5.55
C ARG A 153 -17.27 -2.63 -5.76
N ASN A 154 -16.35 -2.23 -6.64
CA ASN A 154 -15.10 -2.94 -6.91
C ASN A 154 -14.20 -3.09 -5.67
N SER A 155 -14.40 -2.28 -4.61
CA SER A 155 -13.75 -2.53 -3.31
C SER A 155 -14.08 -3.89 -2.71
N PHE A 156 -15.31 -4.38 -2.85
CA PHE A 156 -15.69 -5.69 -2.30
C PHE A 156 -15.22 -6.84 -3.21
N TYR A 157 -15.19 -6.65 -4.51
CA TYR A 157 -14.60 -7.62 -5.43
C TYR A 157 -13.09 -7.75 -5.22
N PHE A 158 -12.39 -6.66 -4.93
CA PHE A 158 -10.98 -6.68 -4.53
C PHE A 158 -10.78 -7.47 -3.23
N LEU A 159 -11.59 -7.22 -2.19
CA LEU A 159 -11.55 -8.01 -0.95
C LEU A 159 -11.85 -9.50 -1.19
N LYS A 160 -12.77 -9.82 -2.11
CA LYS A 160 -13.09 -11.21 -2.48
C LYS A 160 -11.94 -11.89 -3.21
N ALA A 161 -11.27 -11.17 -4.11
CA ALA A 161 -10.05 -11.66 -4.76
C ALA A 161 -8.93 -11.93 -3.73
N GLN A 162 -8.75 -11.06 -2.73
CA GLN A 162 -7.83 -11.31 -1.61
C GLN A 162 -8.19 -12.57 -0.82
N ILE A 163 -9.49 -12.79 -0.57
CA ILE A 163 -9.94 -14.01 0.12
C ILE A 163 -9.58 -15.25 -0.71
N PHE A 164 -9.82 -15.24 -2.02
CA PHE A 164 -9.44 -16.35 -2.89
C PHE A 164 -7.92 -16.56 -2.91
N GLU A 165 -7.13 -15.50 -2.97
CA GLU A 165 -5.66 -15.57 -2.87
C GLU A 165 -5.20 -16.22 -1.55
N LYS A 166 -5.74 -15.80 -0.40
CA LYS A 166 -5.44 -16.39 0.91
C LYS A 166 -5.85 -17.86 1.01
N LYS A 167 -6.92 -18.27 0.30
CA LYS A 167 -7.35 -19.67 0.17
C LYS A 167 -6.53 -20.46 -0.84
N LYS A 168 -5.58 -19.82 -1.56
CA LYS A 168 -4.83 -20.38 -2.69
C LYS A 168 -5.72 -20.79 -3.88
N GLU A 169 -6.91 -20.21 -3.98
CA GLU A 169 -7.87 -20.40 -5.07
C GLU A 169 -7.58 -19.39 -6.20
N TYR A 170 -6.35 -19.44 -6.73
CA TYR A 170 -5.80 -18.41 -7.62
C TYR A 170 -6.61 -18.23 -8.91
N GLU A 171 -7.06 -19.32 -9.52
CA GLU A 171 -7.84 -19.30 -10.75
C GLU A 171 -9.19 -18.59 -10.54
N LYS A 172 -9.85 -18.83 -9.39
CA LYS A 172 -11.10 -18.13 -9.06
C LYS A 172 -10.89 -16.65 -8.84
N SER A 173 -9.77 -16.26 -8.22
CA SER A 173 -9.39 -14.85 -8.07
C SER A 173 -9.21 -14.19 -9.44
N ILE A 174 -8.48 -14.85 -10.34
CA ILE A 174 -8.23 -14.35 -11.70
C ILE A 174 -9.53 -14.24 -12.49
N SER A 175 -10.37 -15.28 -12.50
CA SER A 175 -11.65 -15.26 -13.21
C SER A 175 -12.58 -14.15 -12.70
N LEU A 176 -12.62 -13.93 -11.38
CA LEU A 176 -13.37 -12.83 -10.79
C LEU A 176 -12.85 -11.48 -11.27
N ILE A 177 -11.52 -11.29 -11.28
CA ILE A 177 -10.92 -10.04 -11.75
C ILE A 177 -11.24 -9.80 -13.23
N ASP A 178 -11.18 -10.83 -14.07
CA ASP A 178 -11.48 -10.72 -15.50
C ASP A 178 -12.93 -10.31 -15.78
N GLU A 179 -13.88 -10.87 -15.04
CA GLU A 179 -15.28 -10.46 -15.12
C GLU A 179 -15.43 -8.96 -14.83
N ILE A 180 -14.80 -8.47 -13.77
CA ILE A 180 -14.90 -7.06 -13.36
C ILE A 180 -14.19 -6.12 -14.34
N VAL A 181 -12.99 -6.49 -14.82
CA VAL A 181 -12.21 -5.70 -15.79
C VAL A 181 -12.93 -5.58 -17.14
N SER A 182 -13.71 -6.60 -17.54
CA SER A 182 -14.53 -6.56 -18.75
C SER A 182 -15.75 -5.61 -18.65
N GLY A 183 -16.10 -5.20 -17.42
CA GLY A 183 -17.22 -4.31 -17.15
C GLY A 183 -16.97 -2.83 -17.48
N ARG A 184 -18.03 -2.02 -17.35
CA ARG A 184 -17.98 -0.56 -17.58
C ARG A 184 -17.35 0.22 -16.43
N ASP A 185 -17.37 -0.32 -15.22
CA ASP A 185 -16.90 0.36 -14.02
C ASP A 185 -15.37 0.37 -13.94
N LYS A 186 -14.78 1.56 -13.93
CA LYS A 186 -13.33 1.77 -13.91
C LYS A 186 -12.76 1.95 -12.51
N PHE A 187 -13.58 2.09 -11.48
CA PHE A 187 -13.09 2.28 -10.12
C PHE A 187 -12.27 1.05 -9.67
N LEU A 188 -11.04 1.29 -9.18
CA LEU A 188 -10.15 0.27 -8.60
C LEU A 188 -9.69 -0.84 -9.57
N LEU A 189 -9.82 -0.64 -10.89
CA LEU A 189 -9.36 -1.63 -11.87
C LEU A 189 -7.84 -1.81 -11.86
N ASP A 190 -7.08 -0.74 -11.63
CA ASP A 190 -5.64 -0.79 -11.43
C ASP A 190 -5.22 -1.79 -10.34
N SER A 191 -5.87 -1.74 -9.18
CA SER A 191 -5.55 -2.59 -8.04
C SER A 191 -5.93 -4.05 -8.30
N LEU A 192 -7.07 -4.28 -8.98
CA LEU A 192 -7.48 -5.62 -9.41
C LEU A 192 -6.49 -6.20 -10.44
N LEU A 193 -6.11 -5.43 -11.46
CA LEU A 193 -5.12 -5.85 -12.46
C LEU A 193 -3.75 -6.09 -11.82
N PHE A 194 -3.34 -5.26 -10.87
CA PHE A 194 -2.08 -5.41 -10.17
C PHE A 194 -2.07 -6.69 -9.34
N MET A 195 -3.17 -6.99 -8.66
CA MET A 195 -3.37 -8.26 -7.94
C MET A 195 -3.31 -9.46 -8.89
N LYS A 196 -3.98 -9.38 -10.05
CA LYS A 196 -3.93 -10.43 -11.07
C LYS A 196 -2.49 -10.67 -11.55
N GLY A 197 -1.75 -9.60 -11.84
CA GLY A 197 -0.34 -9.68 -12.21
C GLY A 197 0.50 -10.32 -11.11
N TYR A 198 0.27 -9.93 -9.86
CA TYR A 198 0.96 -10.49 -8.69
C TYR A 198 0.70 -11.98 -8.50
N ILE A 199 -0.54 -12.43 -8.68
CA ILE A 199 -0.90 -13.85 -8.57
C ILE A 199 -0.16 -14.67 -9.64
N TYR A 200 -0.15 -14.20 -10.89
CA TYR A 200 0.60 -14.86 -11.96
C TYR A 200 2.10 -14.89 -11.69
N GLU A 201 2.69 -13.76 -11.27
CA GLU A 201 4.12 -13.65 -11.01
C GLU A 201 4.55 -14.55 -9.85
N LYS A 202 3.84 -14.45 -8.71
CA LYS A 202 4.30 -15.01 -7.44
C LYS A 202 3.89 -16.46 -7.23
N TYR A 203 2.68 -16.83 -7.65
CA TYR A 203 2.10 -18.13 -7.30
C TYR A 203 2.04 -19.10 -8.47
N LEU A 204 1.77 -18.59 -9.67
CA LEU A 204 1.67 -19.42 -10.87
C LEU A 204 2.95 -19.45 -11.70
N ASN A 205 3.92 -18.56 -11.41
CA ASN A 205 5.14 -18.36 -12.19
C ASN A 205 4.88 -18.15 -13.69
N ASP A 206 3.72 -17.61 -14.04
CA ASP A 206 3.31 -17.31 -15.41
C ASP A 206 3.68 -15.87 -15.73
N LEU A 207 4.95 -15.68 -16.09
CA LEU A 207 5.51 -14.38 -16.38
C LEU A 207 4.80 -13.67 -17.55
N LYS A 208 4.32 -14.41 -18.55
CA LYS A 208 3.64 -13.82 -19.71
C LYS A 208 2.32 -13.19 -19.31
N ASN A 209 1.51 -13.88 -18.52
CA ASN A 209 0.23 -13.33 -18.06
C ASN A 209 0.41 -12.29 -16.94
N ALA A 210 1.46 -12.40 -16.13
CA ALA A 210 1.84 -11.37 -15.18
C ALA A 210 2.17 -10.04 -15.89
N GLU A 211 3.05 -10.09 -16.89
CA GLU A 211 3.42 -8.94 -17.72
C GLU A 211 2.19 -8.29 -18.36
N LYS A 212 1.33 -9.09 -19.00
CA LYS A 212 0.10 -8.58 -19.62
C LYS A 212 -0.77 -7.83 -18.63
N SER A 213 -0.92 -8.36 -17.42
CA SER A 213 -1.77 -7.75 -16.38
C SER A 213 -1.21 -6.41 -15.90
N TYR A 214 0.11 -6.32 -15.68
CA TYR A 214 0.76 -5.06 -15.31
C TYR A 214 0.74 -4.05 -16.46
N ARG A 215 1.01 -4.49 -17.70
CA ARG A 215 1.00 -3.63 -18.89
C ARG A 215 -0.36 -2.97 -19.12
N MET A 216 -1.46 -3.69 -18.85
CA MET A 216 -2.81 -3.12 -18.95
C MET A 216 -3.01 -1.88 -18.06
N ILE A 217 -2.31 -1.77 -16.92
CA ILE A 217 -2.36 -0.58 -16.06
C ILE A 217 -1.64 0.58 -16.75
N VAL A 218 -0.44 0.32 -17.27
CA VAL A 218 0.40 1.32 -17.96
C VAL A 218 -0.31 1.88 -19.20
N GLU A 219 -0.93 1.02 -20.00
CA GLU A 219 -1.59 1.41 -21.25
C GLU A 219 -2.90 2.18 -21.03
N ASN A 220 -3.66 1.85 -19.98
CA ASN A 220 -5.05 2.33 -19.85
C ASN A 220 -5.29 3.25 -18.64
N GLN A 221 -4.32 3.40 -17.72
CA GLN A 221 -4.52 4.09 -16.45
C GLN A 221 -3.31 4.94 -16.05
N GLN A 222 -2.95 5.91 -16.89
CA GLN A 222 -1.79 6.81 -16.69
C GLN A 222 -1.81 7.57 -15.36
N ASN A 223 -3.00 7.87 -14.82
CA ASN A 223 -3.16 8.56 -13.53
C ASN A 223 -3.25 7.61 -12.33
N SER A 224 -3.03 6.30 -12.53
CA SER A 224 -3.09 5.33 -11.43
C SER A 224 -1.94 5.56 -10.45
N PRO A 225 -2.20 5.53 -9.13
CA PRO A 225 -1.13 5.50 -8.12
C PRO A 225 -0.18 4.30 -8.29
N LEU A 226 -0.60 3.25 -8.99
CA LEU A 226 0.19 2.05 -9.26
C LEU A 226 0.94 2.10 -10.59
N TYR A 227 0.85 3.19 -11.36
CA TYR A 227 1.44 3.30 -12.70
C TYR A 227 2.93 2.93 -12.72
N TYR A 228 3.76 3.64 -11.95
CA TYR A 228 5.21 3.43 -11.96
C TYR A 228 5.62 2.04 -11.45
N GLN A 229 4.87 1.52 -10.46
CA GLN A 229 5.13 0.18 -9.95
C GLN A 229 4.77 -0.89 -11.00
N ALA A 230 3.64 -0.73 -11.69
CA ALA A 230 3.23 -1.61 -12.77
C ALA A 230 4.18 -1.53 -13.96
N GLU A 231 4.67 -0.35 -14.31
CA GLU A 231 5.66 -0.13 -15.37
C GLU A 231 6.98 -0.84 -15.05
N ALA A 232 7.52 -0.64 -13.84
CA ALA A 232 8.74 -1.32 -13.38
C ALA A 232 8.58 -2.83 -13.43
N LYS A 233 7.47 -3.36 -12.93
CA LYS A 233 7.12 -4.79 -12.99
C LYS A 233 7.04 -5.30 -14.42
N SER A 234 6.25 -4.65 -15.27
CA SER A 234 6.07 -5.03 -16.67
C SER A 234 7.41 -5.09 -17.40
N LYS A 235 8.23 -4.04 -17.27
CA LYS A 235 9.54 -3.96 -17.91
C LYS A 235 10.52 -5.01 -17.38
N SER A 236 10.57 -5.23 -16.06
CA SER A 236 11.42 -6.28 -15.47
C SER A 236 11.07 -7.67 -16.02
N ILE A 237 9.77 -7.95 -16.18
CA ILE A 237 9.32 -9.26 -16.65
C ILE A 237 9.59 -9.41 -18.16
N GLN A 238 9.40 -8.37 -18.96
CA GLN A 238 9.77 -8.40 -20.39
C GLN A 238 11.26 -8.71 -20.58
N ILE A 239 12.14 -8.06 -19.80
CA ILE A 239 13.58 -8.32 -19.84
C ILE A 239 13.89 -9.74 -19.37
N LEU A 240 13.26 -10.21 -18.30
CA LEU A 240 13.46 -11.56 -17.80
C LEU A 240 13.02 -12.61 -18.84
N LEU A 241 11.93 -12.36 -19.57
CA LEU A 241 11.47 -13.22 -20.65
C LEU A 241 12.45 -13.23 -21.82
N SER A 242 13.01 -12.07 -22.22
CA SER A 242 14.00 -12.03 -23.31
C SER A 242 15.30 -12.74 -22.94
N LEU A 243 15.74 -12.64 -21.69
CA LEU A 243 16.93 -13.36 -21.19
C LEU A 243 16.73 -14.88 -21.06
N LYS A 244 15.48 -15.34 -20.93
CA LYS A 244 15.13 -16.78 -20.84
C LYS A 244 14.81 -17.41 -22.18
N ASP A 245 14.67 -16.63 -23.24
CA ASP A 245 14.37 -17.15 -24.56
C ASP A 245 15.62 -17.76 -25.18
N GLU A 246 15.65 -19.10 -25.24
CA GLU A 246 16.75 -19.89 -25.82
C GLU A 246 16.92 -19.61 -27.33
N ASN A 247 15.88 -19.13 -28.00
CA ASN A 247 15.94 -18.75 -29.42
C ASN A 247 16.35 -17.30 -29.62
N SER A 248 16.66 -16.55 -28.56
CA SER A 248 17.05 -15.16 -28.70
C SER A 248 18.44 -15.03 -29.32
N GLU A 249 18.55 -14.18 -30.35
CA GLU A 249 19.81 -13.87 -31.03
C GLU A 249 20.62 -12.77 -30.30
N LEU A 250 20.38 -12.59 -28.99
CA LEU A 250 21.04 -11.55 -28.21
C LEU A 250 22.54 -11.83 -28.12
N THR A 251 23.33 -10.82 -28.47
CA THR A 251 24.78 -10.82 -28.24
C THR A 251 25.10 -10.82 -26.74
N GLU A 252 26.30 -11.23 -26.36
CA GLU A 252 26.75 -11.19 -24.96
C GLU A 252 26.68 -9.77 -24.37
N GLU A 253 26.94 -8.75 -25.19
CA GLU A 253 26.80 -7.34 -24.81
C GLU A 253 25.33 -6.95 -24.53
N GLU A 254 24.39 -7.42 -25.35
CA GLU A 254 22.96 -7.18 -25.14
C GLU A 254 22.41 -7.95 -23.95
N LYS A 255 22.87 -9.19 -23.71
CA LYS A 255 22.53 -9.95 -22.50
C LYS A 255 23.03 -9.25 -21.25
N ALA A 256 24.28 -8.77 -21.27
CA ALA A 256 24.86 -8.00 -20.17
C ALA A 256 24.08 -6.70 -19.92
N LYS A 257 23.74 -5.95 -20.99
CA LYS A 257 22.89 -4.75 -20.92
C LYS A 257 21.52 -5.05 -20.29
N ASN A 258 20.83 -6.06 -20.80
CA ASN A 258 19.49 -6.42 -20.34
C ASN A 258 19.52 -6.82 -18.86
N ARG A 259 20.49 -7.66 -18.47
CA ARG A 259 20.66 -8.05 -17.07
C ARG A 259 21.01 -6.86 -16.19
N PHE A 260 21.83 -5.92 -16.66
CA PHE A 260 22.14 -4.69 -15.93
C PHE A 260 20.87 -3.86 -15.70
N VAL A 261 20.08 -3.60 -16.75
CA VAL A 261 18.83 -2.85 -16.65
C VAL A 261 17.82 -3.54 -15.72
N LEU A 262 17.74 -4.88 -15.76
CA LEU A 262 16.91 -5.63 -14.83
C LEU A 262 17.34 -5.40 -13.37
N SER A 263 18.63 -5.50 -13.07
CA SER A 263 19.17 -5.27 -11.73
C SER A 263 18.95 -3.84 -11.24
N GLU A 264 19.05 -2.85 -12.13
CA GLU A 264 18.70 -1.46 -11.80
C GLU A 264 17.23 -1.30 -11.45
N ILE A 265 16.33 -1.95 -12.19
CA ILE A 265 14.88 -1.95 -11.89
C ILE A 265 14.61 -2.61 -10.54
N GLU A 266 15.24 -3.75 -10.30
CA GLU A 266 15.11 -4.52 -9.07
C GLU A 266 15.55 -3.71 -7.85
N TYR A 267 16.70 -3.05 -7.92
CA TYR A 267 17.22 -2.26 -6.81
C TYR A 267 16.46 -0.94 -6.62
N PHE A 268 16.37 -0.10 -7.65
CA PHE A 268 15.87 1.27 -7.50
C PHE A 268 14.33 1.39 -7.47
N PHE A 269 13.60 0.44 -8.07
CA PHE A 269 12.15 0.56 -8.23
C PHE A 269 11.36 -0.53 -7.50
N LEU A 270 11.93 -1.73 -7.34
CA LEU A 270 11.23 -2.86 -6.72
C LEU A 270 11.72 -3.19 -5.30
N GLY A 271 12.83 -2.60 -4.85
CA GLY A 271 13.43 -2.87 -3.53
C GLY A 271 13.92 -4.31 -3.38
N ARG A 272 14.23 -4.99 -4.48
CA ARG A 272 14.72 -6.37 -4.54
C ARG A 272 16.25 -6.37 -4.56
N THR A 273 16.86 -5.91 -3.47
CA THR A 273 18.32 -5.71 -3.36
C THR A 273 19.12 -6.98 -3.65
N GLU A 274 18.68 -8.13 -3.13
CA GLU A 274 19.39 -9.40 -3.34
C GLU A 274 19.33 -9.89 -4.80
N ASP A 275 18.18 -9.74 -5.46
CA ASP A 275 18.02 -10.08 -6.88
C ASP A 275 18.96 -9.21 -7.74
N ALA A 276 19.00 -7.91 -7.44
CA ALA A 276 19.90 -6.97 -8.12
C ALA A 276 21.39 -7.33 -7.93
N ILE A 277 21.82 -7.61 -6.69
CA ILE A 277 23.20 -8.05 -6.40
C ILE A 277 23.55 -9.31 -7.19
N SER A 278 22.65 -10.30 -7.21
CA SER A 278 22.82 -11.54 -7.96
C SER A 278 22.95 -11.26 -9.47
N GLY A 279 22.11 -10.36 -9.98
CA GLY A 279 22.14 -9.90 -11.36
C GLY A 279 23.47 -9.27 -11.74
N TYR A 280 23.94 -8.28 -10.98
CA TYR A 280 25.24 -7.62 -11.19
C TYR A 280 26.42 -8.60 -11.12
N LYS A 281 26.44 -9.50 -10.12
CA LYS A 281 27.52 -10.51 -10.02
C LYS A 281 27.58 -11.40 -11.24
N THR A 282 26.42 -11.85 -11.73
CA THR A 282 26.37 -12.70 -12.92
C THR A 282 26.90 -11.95 -14.16
N ILE A 283 26.69 -10.64 -14.27
CA ILE A 283 27.27 -9.87 -15.38
C ILE A 283 28.79 -9.90 -15.32
N VAL A 284 29.35 -9.71 -14.13
CA VAL A 284 30.80 -9.74 -13.91
C VAL A 284 31.39 -11.12 -14.19
N ASP A 285 30.68 -12.18 -13.79
CA ASP A 285 31.20 -13.55 -13.89
C ASP A 285 31.01 -14.15 -15.29
N SER A 286 29.87 -13.87 -15.96
CA SER A 286 29.52 -14.45 -17.26
C SER A 286 29.88 -13.56 -18.45
N PHE A 287 29.91 -12.24 -18.27
CA PHE A 287 30.20 -11.27 -19.35
C PHE A 287 31.36 -10.33 -18.98
N PRO A 288 32.54 -10.84 -18.57
CA PRO A 288 33.61 -10.03 -18.01
C PRO A 288 34.15 -8.98 -18.98
N SER A 289 34.05 -9.18 -20.30
CA SER A 289 34.49 -8.21 -21.32
C SER A 289 33.43 -7.17 -21.70
N SER A 290 32.19 -7.30 -21.20
CA SER A 290 31.10 -6.37 -21.54
C SER A 290 31.32 -4.99 -20.94
N TYR A 291 30.74 -3.97 -21.56
CA TYR A 291 30.74 -2.60 -21.01
C TYR A 291 30.05 -2.54 -19.63
N TYR A 292 29.13 -3.48 -19.37
CA TYR A 292 28.33 -3.52 -18.15
C TYR A 292 29.02 -4.24 -16.99
N SER A 293 30.10 -4.99 -17.21
CA SER A 293 30.84 -5.64 -16.12
C SER A 293 31.44 -4.64 -15.12
N PRO A 294 32.28 -3.67 -15.53
CA PRO A 294 32.80 -2.67 -14.60
C PRO A 294 31.69 -1.77 -14.02
N LYS A 295 30.62 -1.49 -14.77
CA LYS A 295 29.43 -0.79 -14.21
C LYS A 295 28.74 -1.59 -13.11
N SER A 296 28.67 -2.91 -13.26
CA SER A 296 28.08 -3.80 -12.26
C SER A 296 28.93 -3.84 -10.98
N LEU A 297 30.26 -3.80 -11.10
CA LEU A 297 31.16 -3.66 -9.95
C LEU A 297 30.94 -2.33 -9.21
N PHE A 298 30.73 -1.23 -9.93
CA PHE A 298 30.35 0.04 -9.30
C PHE A 298 29.01 -0.03 -8.57
N ALA A 299 27.99 -0.64 -9.21
CA ALA A 299 26.69 -0.82 -8.60
C ALA A 299 26.77 -1.68 -7.33
N LEU A 300 27.55 -2.76 -7.36
CA LEU A 300 27.82 -3.60 -6.18
C LEU A 300 28.52 -2.80 -5.08
N SER A 301 29.56 -2.04 -5.40
CA SER A 301 30.24 -1.14 -4.45
C SER A 301 29.25 -0.18 -3.79
N TYR A 302 28.40 0.48 -4.59
CA TYR A 302 27.37 1.40 -4.10
C TYR A 302 26.39 0.73 -3.14
N ILE A 303 25.88 -0.46 -3.50
CA ILE A 303 24.92 -1.19 -2.67
C ILE A 303 25.55 -1.60 -1.33
N TYR A 304 26.77 -2.14 -1.35
CA TYR A 304 27.45 -2.55 -0.12
C TYR A 304 27.79 -1.38 0.79
N LEU A 305 28.14 -0.23 0.22
CA LEU A 305 28.36 0.98 1.01
C LEU A 305 27.05 1.50 1.63
N LYS A 306 25.96 1.56 0.85
CA LYS A 306 24.72 2.22 1.26
C LYS A 306 23.82 1.35 2.13
N GLU A 307 23.58 0.12 1.72
CA GLU A 307 22.65 -0.79 2.41
C GLU A 307 23.34 -1.52 3.56
N TYR A 308 24.59 -1.93 3.35
CA TYR A 308 25.32 -2.77 4.30
C TYR A 308 26.34 -2.02 5.16
N LYS A 309 26.67 -0.77 4.80
CA LYS A 309 27.75 0.02 5.44
C LYS A 309 29.08 -0.74 5.44
N ASP A 310 29.28 -1.60 4.45
CA ASP A 310 30.46 -2.46 4.31
C ASP A 310 31.45 -1.80 3.35
N THR A 311 32.25 -0.88 3.90
CA THR A 311 33.28 -0.16 3.14
C THR A 311 34.34 -1.11 2.60
N LEU A 312 34.66 -2.20 3.30
CA LEU A 312 35.67 -3.16 2.86
C LEU A 312 35.23 -3.89 1.61
N LYS A 313 34.00 -4.42 1.57
CA LYS A 313 33.46 -5.03 0.35
C LYS A 313 33.27 -4.01 -0.77
N SER A 314 32.88 -2.79 -0.44
CA SER A 314 32.81 -1.73 -1.44
C SER A 314 34.18 -1.50 -2.12
N LEU A 315 35.25 -1.39 -1.33
CA LEU A 315 36.61 -1.25 -1.84
C LEU A 315 37.05 -2.46 -2.66
N GLU A 316 36.73 -3.69 -2.24
CA GLU A 316 37.04 -4.92 -2.98
C GLU A 316 36.50 -4.87 -4.43
N PHE A 317 35.25 -4.44 -4.61
CA PHE A 317 34.67 -4.31 -5.95
C PHE A 317 35.35 -3.22 -6.78
N LEU A 318 35.69 -2.07 -6.19
CA LEU A 318 36.39 -0.99 -6.90
C LEU A 318 37.82 -1.37 -7.28
N GLU A 319 38.54 -2.06 -6.38
CA GLU A 319 39.91 -2.53 -6.64
C GLU A 319 39.94 -3.57 -7.76
N ARG A 320 38.88 -4.39 -7.90
CA ARG A 320 38.71 -5.27 -9.06
C ARG A 320 38.57 -4.50 -10.37
N ILE A 321 37.90 -3.34 -10.39
CA ILE A 321 37.83 -2.48 -11.58
C ILE A 321 39.24 -2.00 -11.97
N VAL A 322 40.00 -1.49 -11.00
CA VAL A 322 41.36 -0.99 -11.22
C VAL A 322 42.27 -2.10 -11.75
N LYS A 323 42.11 -3.33 -11.25
CA LYS A 323 42.92 -4.48 -11.66
C LYS A 323 42.56 -4.99 -13.06
N ASP A 324 41.29 -5.23 -13.33
CA ASP A 324 40.84 -6.02 -14.48
C ASP A 324 40.42 -5.14 -15.68
N TYR A 325 40.17 -3.84 -15.47
CA TYR A 325 39.56 -2.94 -16.48
C TYR A 325 40.40 -1.68 -16.78
N GLN A 326 41.72 -1.83 -16.78
CA GLN A 326 42.71 -0.73 -16.84
C GLN A 326 42.60 0.18 -18.08
N THR A 327 42.08 -0.32 -19.19
CA THR A 327 41.98 0.41 -20.46
C THR A 327 40.61 1.07 -20.67
N THR A 328 39.71 0.98 -19.69
CA THR A 328 38.35 1.52 -19.78
C THR A 328 38.23 2.85 -19.04
N GLU A 329 37.21 3.66 -19.37
CA GLU A 329 36.89 4.91 -18.65
C GLU A 329 36.64 4.67 -17.14
N PHE A 330 36.19 3.47 -16.77
CA PHE A 330 35.90 3.08 -15.40
C PHE A 330 37.13 2.99 -14.51
N TYR A 331 38.32 2.81 -15.07
CA TYR A 331 39.57 2.72 -14.31
C TYR A 331 39.83 4.00 -13.51
N THR A 332 39.75 5.16 -14.16
CA THR A 332 40.00 6.46 -13.52
C THR A 332 38.94 6.79 -12.48
N ASP A 333 37.69 6.44 -12.75
CA ASP A 333 36.58 6.65 -11.81
C ASP A 333 36.72 5.78 -10.56
N ALA A 334 37.18 4.53 -10.71
CA ALA A 334 37.36 3.61 -9.59
C ALA A 334 38.49 4.08 -8.68
N LEU A 335 39.62 4.54 -9.25
CA LEU A 335 40.72 5.14 -8.48
C LEU A 335 40.26 6.36 -7.67
N LYS A 336 39.48 7.25 -8.30
CA LYS A 336 38.93 8.42 -7.61
C LYS A 336 38.05 8.00 -6.44
N ARG A 337 37.14 7.05 -6.65
CA ARG A 337 36.22 6.59 -5.61
C ARG A 337 36.93 5.88 -4.46
N ILE A 338 37.97 5.10 -4.74
CA ILE A 338 38.84 4.49 -3.72
C ILE A 338 39.51 5.58 -2.88
N GLY A 339 40.01 6.64 -3.51
CA GLY A 339 40.64 7.77 -2.82
C GLY A 339 39.69 8.47 -1.85
N GLU A 340 38.46 8.73 -2.28
CA GLU A 340 37.38 9.28 -1.44
C GLU A 340 37.12 8.39 -0.22
N LEU A 341 36.89 7.09 -0.43
CA LEU A 341 36.55 6.15 0.64
C LEU A 341 37.69 5.84 1.62
N LYS A 342 38.94 6.08 1.25
CA LYS A 342 40.10 5.90 2.15
C LYS A 342 40.44 7.17 2.93
N SER A 343 39.83 8.29 2.57
CA SER A 343 40.06 9.60 3.17
C SER A 343 38.97 9.99 4.17
N ASP A 344 37.80 9.36 4.09
CA ASP A 344 36.73 9.34 5.11
C ASP A 344 37.03 8.30 6.20
#